data_AF-X1PGE9-F1
#
_entry.id   AF-X1PGE9-F1
#
_cell.length_a   1.000
_cell.length_b   1.000
_cell.length_c   1.000
_cell.angle_alpha   90.00
_cell.angle_beta   90.00
_cell.angle_gamma   90.00
#
_symmetry.space_group_name_H-M   'P 1'
#
loop_
_entity.id
_entity.type
_entity.pdbx_description
1 polymer ?
#
loop_
_entity_poly.entity_id
_entity_poly.type
_entity_poly.pdbx_seq_one_letter_code
_entity_poly.pdbx_strand_id
1 'polypeptide(L)'
;MYKKLNLFLMFLITIGSLWAQWEVKDSVSFTIRIPADDNCYIYCDYVAETLCVVKPPSGVIQVAQNAVAYAPDWLKVELEDNFSRLDSSYQDLYANMILGSQDPYVDEIAFCIAHLAPQTLTNAQFYPDVLVENAEYVYRNDTVLEYVTIIDSGSAAVGGDYYSTTWYCVCEDGDTADYYLPRDIYYWFIV
;
A
#
# COMPACT_ATOMS: atom_id res chain seq x y z
N MET A 1 21.61 6.90 20.28
CA MET A 1 21.00 8.04 21.00
C MET A 1 19.69 7.54 21.60
N TYR A 2 19.58 7.48 22.93
CA TYR A 2 18.37 6.97 23.59
C TYR A 2 17.29 8.06 23.59
N LYS A 3 16.13 7.79 22.99
CA LYS A 3 14.95 8.66 23.08
C LYS A 3 13.92 7.96 23.96
N LYS A 4 13.49 8.63 25.02
CA LYS A 4 12.36 8.20 25.86
C LYS A 4 11.08 8.70 25.19
N LEU A 5 10.18 7.79 24.81
CA LEU A 5 8.87 8.12 24.27
C LEU A 5 7.83 7.82 25.35
N ASN A 6 6.99 8.80 25.68
CA ASN A 6 5.84 8.62 26.57
C ASN A 6 4.58 8.77 25.72
N LEU A 7 3.74 7.74 25.69
CA LEU A 7 2.45 7.78 25.00
C LEU A 7 1.33 7.66 26.04
N PHE A 8 0.28 8.46 25.86
CA PHE A 8 -0.89 8.48 26.75
C PHE A 8 -2.13 8.14 25.94
N LEU A 9 -2.95 7.22 26.43
CA LEU A 9 -4.30 6.96 25.92
C LEU A 9 -5.29 7.74 26.76
N MET A 10 -6.00 8.69 26.14
CA MET A 10 -7.02 9.50 26.81
C MET A 10 -8.39 9.21 26.19
N PHE A 11 -9.40 9.03 27.04
CA PHE A 11 -10.79 8.93 26.61
C PHE A 11 -11.60 10.12 27.10
N LEU A 12 -12.57 10.51 26.28
CA LEU A 12 -13.51 11.59 26.59
C LEU A 12 -14.72 10.99 27.32
N ILE A 13 -14.90 11.33 28.59
CA ILE A 13 -16.09 10.90 29.35
C ILE A 13 -17.13 12.01 29.29
N THR A 14 -18.33 11.69 28.78
CA THR A 14 -19.50 12.57 28.86
C THR A 14 -20.41 12.08 29.97
N ILE A 15 -20.22 12.62 31.18
CA ILE A 15 -21.21 12.49 32.26
C ILE A 15 -22.11 13.73 32.18
N GLY A 16 -23.41 13.53 32.30
CA GLY A 16 -24.43 14.58 32.17
C GLY A 16 -24.17 15.80 33.04
N SER A 17 -23.45 16.77 32.49
CA SER A 17 -23.42 18.21 32.80
C SER A 17 -22.16 18.84 32.17
N LEU A 18 -22.31 19.35 30.94
CA LEU A 18 -21.58 20.47 30.30
C LEU A 18 -20.03 20.56 30.31
N TRP A 19 -19.29 19.60 30.83
CA TRP A 19 -17.82 19.62 30.75
C TRP A 19 -17.28 18.22 30.46
N ALA A 20 -16.69 18.04 29.27
CA ALA A 20 -15.94 16.85 28.96
C ALA A 20 -14.61 16.88 29.73
N GLN A 21 -14.37 15.87 30.57
CA GLN A 21 -13.07 15.68 31.22
C GLN A 21 -12.33 14.54 30.52
N TRP A 22 -11.08 14.81 30.16
CA TRP A 22 -10.16 13.80 29.64
C TRP A 22 -9.60 13.01 30.83
N GLU A 23 -9.82 11.69 30.83
CA GLU A 23 -9.22 10.78 31.79
C GLU A 23 -8.16 9.94 31.09
N VAL A 24 -6.98 9.80 31.71
CA VAL A 24 -5.93 8.89 31.25
C VAL A 24 -6.38 7.47 31.58
N LYS A 25 -6.62 6.65 30.55
CA LYS A 25 -7.02 5.25 30.73
C LYS A 25 -5.83 4.32 30.90
N ASP A 26 -4.78 4.55 30.13
CA ASP A 26 -3.55 3.78 30.23
C ASP A 26 -2.33 4.58 29.76
N SER A 27 -1.15 4.16 30.20
CA SER A 27 0.13 4.75 29.83
C SER A 27 1.19 3.67 29.68
N VAL A 28 1.97 3.75 28.59
CA VAL A 28 3.08 2.84 28.36
C VAL A 28 4.39 3.61 28.26
N SER A 29 5.42 3.09 28.92
CA SER A 29 6.76 3.67 28.93
C SER A 29 7.78 2.56 28.72
N PHE A 30 8.56 2.67 27.65
CA PHE A 30 9.59 1.68 27.34
C PHE A 30 10.84 2.37 26.76
N THR A 31 11.96 1.65 26.82
CA THR A 31 13.22 2.04 26.18
C THR A 31 13.69 0.84 25.38
N ILE A 32 13.68 0.97 24.07
CA ILE A 32 14.09 -0.09 23.14
C ILE A 32 15.10 0.47 22.14
N ARG A 33 16.09 -0.37 21.78
CA ARG A 33 16.95 -0.11 20.63
C ARG A 33 16.27 -0.77 19.43
N ILE A 34 15.95 0.03 18.42
CA ILE A 34 15.45 -0.45 17.13
C ILE A 34 16.67 -0.60 16.20
N PRO A 35 17.05 -1.83 15.80
CA PRO A 35 18.06 -2.08 14.78
C PRO A 35 17.72 -1.43 13.43
N ALA A 36 18.68 -1.45 12.49
CA ALA A 36 18.34 -1.15 11.09
C ALA A 36 17.30 -2.17 10.60
N ASP A 37 16.32 -1.68 9.83
CA ASP A 37 15.24 -2.47 9.22
C ASP A 37 14.27 -3.14 10.19
N ASP A 38 14.24 -2.71 11.45
CA ASP A 38 13.33 -3.23 12.47
C ASP A 38 12.25 -2.20 12.87
N ASN A 39 11.13 -2.66 13.41
CA ASN A 39 9.97 -1.82 13.72
C ASN A 39 9.54 -1.95 15.19
N CYS A 40 9.02 -0.87 15.76
CA CYS A 40 8.41 -0.85 17.09
C CYS A 40 6.94 -0.43 17.00
N TYR A 41 6.05 -1.29 17.49
CA TYR A 41 4.61 -1.08 17.45
C TYR A 41 4.06 -0.76 18.84
N ILE A 42 3.16 0.22 18.90
CA ILE A 42 2.32 0.49 20.06
C ILE A 42 0.88 0.27 19.61
N TYR A 43 0.23 -0.74 20.18
CA TYR A 43 -1.14 -1.11 19.85
C TYR A 43 -2.08 -0.65 20.97
N CYS A 44 -3.22 -0.06 20.60
CA CYS A 44 -4.30 0.29 21.52
C CYS A 44 -5.40 -0.77 21.42
N ASP A 45 -5.57 -1.55 22.48
CA ASP A 45 -6.72 -2.45 22.60
C ASP A 45 -7.91 -1.65 23.10
N TYR A 46 -8.83 -1.32 22.20
CA TYR A 46 -10.03 -0.53 22.55
C TYR A 46 -11.03 -1.29 23.42
N VAL A 47 -11.00 -2.63 23.43
CA VAL A 47 -11.91 -3.45 24.24
C VAL A 47 -11.37 -3.57 25.66
N ALA A 48 -10.05 -3.76 25.79
CA ALA A 48 -9.38 -3.81 27.09
C ALA A 48 -9.06 -2.41 27.65
N GLU A 49 -9.16 -1.36 26.83
CA GLU A 49 -8.73 0.01 27.13
C GLU A 49 -7.23 0.12 27.54
N THR A 50 -6.36 -0.68 26.91
CA THR A 50 -4.92 -0.75 27.26
C THR A 50 -3.98 -0.45 26.08
N LEU A 51 -2.77 -0.02 26.39
CA LEU A 51 -1.65 0.15 25.46
C LEU A 51 -0.68 -1.02 25.58
N CYS A 52 -0.47 -1.74 24.48
CA CYS A 52 0.41 -2.89 24.40
C CYS A 52 1.63 -2.60 23.52
N VAL A 53 2.85 -2.91 24.01
CA VAL A 53 4.07 -2.94 23.20
C VAL A 53 4.25 -4.33 22.61
N VAL A 54 3.31 -4.70 21.75
CA VAL A 54 3.32 -5.98 21.04
C VAL A 54 3.09 -5.71 19.57
N LYS A 55 3.72 -6.51 18.70
CA LYS A 55 3.33 -6.54 17.29
C LYS A 55 1.87 -7.03 17.27
N PRO A 56 0.89 -6.21 16.86
CA PRO A 56 -0.47 -6.70 16.72
C PRO A 56 -0.45 -7.88 15.72
N PRO A 57 -1.35 -8.87 15.83
CA PRO A 57 -1.57 -9.78 14.71
C PRO A 57 -1.79 -8.89 13.50
N SER A 58 -1.07 -9.12 12.39
CA SER A 58 -1.04 -8.13 11.31
C SER A 58 -2.43 -7.84 10.73
N GLY A 59 -3.44 -8.64 11.08
CA GLY A 59 -4.77 -8.59 10.51
C GLY A 59 -4.77 -9.19 9.11
N VAL A 60 -3.59 -9.35 8.48
CA VAL A 60 -3.41 -9.83 7.12
C VAL A 60 -3.62 -11.34 7.06
N ILE A 61 -4.68 -11.76 6.39
CA ILE A 61 -5.02 -13.16 6.14
C ILE A 61 -4.03 -13.81 5.17
N GLN A 62 -3.97 -15.15 5.17
CA GLN A 62 -2.99 -15.89 4.37
C GLN A 62 -3.03 -15.56 2.87
N VAL A 63 -4.22 -15.39 2.29
CA VAL A 63 -4.33 -15.05 0.85
C VAL A 63 -3.73 -13.67 0.56
N ALA A 64 -3.93 -12.69 1.45
CA ALA A 64 -3.33 -11.37 1.31
C ALA A 64 -1.80 -11.42 1.51
N GLN A 65 -1.28 -12.25 2.41
CA GLN A 65 0.16 -12.49 2.50
C GLN A 65 0.73 -13.09 1.22
N ASN A 66 0.00 -14.01 0.58
CA ASN A 66 0.41 -14.58 -0.70
C ASN A 66 0.42 -13.51 -1.81
N ALA A 67 -0.58 -12.62 -1.83
CA ALA A 67 -0.61 -11.49 -2.76
C ALA A 67 0.56 -10.52 -2.53
N VAL A 68 0.90 -10.21 -1.27
CA VAL A 68 2.10 -9.42 -0.92
C VAL A 68 3.36 -10.12 -1.40
N ALA A 69 3.48 -11.43 -1.24
CA ALA A 69 4.65 -12.17 -1.70
C ALA A 69 4.78 -12.19 -3.23
N TYR A 70 3.65 -12.16 -3.94
CA TYR A 70 3.57 -12.12 -5.40
C TYR A 70 3.87 -10.74 -5.99
N ALA A 71 3.56 -9.66 -5.25
CA ALA A 71 3.83 -8.27 -5.63
C ALA A 71 5.34 -7.95 -5.73
N PRO A 72 5.73 -6.88 -6.44
CA PRO A 72 7.11 -6.43 -6.49
C PRO A 72 7.69 -6.09 -5.12
N ASP A 73 8.99 -6.31 -4.92
CA ASP A 73 9.65 -6.08 -3.62
C ASP A 73 9.47 -4.62 -3.13
N TRP A 74 9.56 -3.65 -4.04
CA TRP A 74 9.34 -2.23 -3.75
C TRP A 74 7.91 -1.84 -3.32
N LEU A 75 6.92 -2.74 -3.42
CA LEU A 75 5.53 -2.51 -3.00
C LEU A 75 5.11 -3.26 -1.74
N LYS A 76 5.92 -4.23 -1.28
CA LYS A 76 5.47 -5.19 -0.27
C LYS A 76 5.08 -4.55 1.05
N VAL A 77 5.82 -3.52 1.46
CA VAL A 77 5.59 -2.84 2.75
C VAL A 77 4.29 -2.06 2.73
N GLU A 78 4.06 -1.26 1.69
CA GLU A 78 2.88 -0.44 1.51
C GLU A 78 1.63 -1.30 1.31
N LEU A 79 1.76 -2.39 0.56
CA LEU A 79 0.67 -3.34 0.33
C LEU A 79 0.29 -4.10 1.61
N GLU A 80 1.28 -4.59 2.38
CA GLU A 80 1.03 -5.25 3.67
C GLU A 80 0.38 -4.28 4.67
N ASP A 81 0.87 -3.04 4.74
CA ASP A 81 0.28 -2.00 5.59
C ASP A 81 -1.16 -1.72 5.18
N ASN A 82 -1.46 -1.58 3.87
CA ASN A 82 -2.83 -1.31 3.47
C ASN A 82 -3.77 -2.48 3.74
N PHE A 83 -3.34 -3.72 3.48
CA PHE A 83 -4.12 -4.91 3.83
C PHE A 83 -4.40 -5.00 5.33
N SER A 84 -3.45 -4.62 6.19
CA SER A 84 -3.64 -4.64 7.65
C SER A 84 -4.78 -3.73 8.14
N ARG A 85 -5.15 -2.72 7.34
CA ARG A 85 -6.21 -1.75 7.63
C ARG A 85 -7.59 -2.16 7.08
N LEU A 86 -7.64 -3.25 6.32
CA LEU A 86 -8.87 -3.80 5.73
C LEU A 86 -9.38 -4.96 6.57
N ASP A 87 -10.70 -5.17 6.59
CA ASP A 87 -11.25 -6.41 7.12
C ASP A 87 -10.96 -7.60 6.20
N SER A 88 -11.15 -8.82 6.72
CA SER A 88 -10.79 -10.05 5.99
C SER A 88 -11.53 -10.21 4.66
N SER A 89 -12.72 -9.62 4.50
CA SER A 89 -13.50 -9.75 3.26
C SER A 89 -12.89 -8.91 2.14
N TYR A 90 -12.48 -7.68 2.44
CA TYR A 90 -11.78 -6.82 1.47
C TYR A 90 -10.36 -7.30 1.21
N GLN A 91 -9.66 -7.81 2.23
CA GLN A 91 -8.35 -8.45 2.01
C GLN A 91 -8.46 -9.62 1.02
N ASP A 92 -9.45 -10.52 1.20
CA ASP A 92 -9.65 -11.65 0.30
C ASP A 92 -9.98 -11.18 -1.13
N LEU A 93 -10.87 -10.19 -1.27
CA LEU A 93 -11.23 -9.59 -2.56
C LEU A 93 -10.00 -9.07 -3.32
N TYR A 94 -9.24 -8.16 -2.71
CA TYR A 94 -8.12 -7.50 -3.36
C TYR A 94 -6.90 -8.42 -3.52
N ALA A 95 -6.69 -9.35 -2.60
CA ALA A 95 -5.64 -10.36 -2.75
C ALA A 95 -5.91 -11.31 -3.92
N ASN A 96 -7.15 -11.78 -4.07
CA ASN A 96 -7.53 -12.62 -5.21
C ASN A 96 -7.48 -11.85 -6.54
N MET A 97 -7.69 -10.53 -6.53
CA MET A 97 -7.49 -9.69 -7.71
C MET A 97 -6.03 -9.69 -8.15
N ILE A 98 -5.08 -9.49 -7.23
CA ILE A 98 -3.64 -9.53 -7.52
C ILE A 98 -3.21 -10.94 -7.98
N LEU A 99 -3.61 -11.98 -7.26
CA LEU A 99 -3.24 -13.37 -7.55
C LEU A 99 -3.92 -13.94 -8.80
N GLY A 100 -5.07 -13.37 -9.19
CA GLY A 100 -5.83 -13.75 -10.38
C GLY A 100 -5.34 -13.08 -11.67
N SER A 101 -4.59 -11.98 -11.54
CA SER A 101 -3.99 -11.27 -12.66
C SER A 101 -2.74 -11.96 -13.21
N GLN A 102 -2.35 -11.59 -14.43
CA GLN A 102 -1.12 -12.03 -15.09
C GLN A 102 -0.31 -10.82 -15.51
N ASP A 103 0.99 -11.04 -15.75
CA ASP A 103 1.83 -10.03 -16.38
C ASP A 103 1.18 -9.55 -17.70
N PRO A 104 1.19 -8.24 -17.99
CA PRO A 104 2.00 -7.21 -17.33
C PRO A 104 1.22 -6.33 -16.32
N TYR A 105 0.10 -6.80 -15.76
CA TYR A 105 -0.81 -5.95 -14.97
C TYR A 105 -0.63 -6.02 -13.44
N VAL A 106 0.16 -6.99 -12.96
CA VAL A 106 0.17 -7.38 -11.53
C VAL A 106 0.67 -6.25 -10.65
N ASP A 107 1.74 -5.60 -11.06
CA ASP A 107 2.39 -4.47 -10.38
C ASP A 107 1.51 -3.22 -10.34
N GLU A 108 0.79 -2.89 -11.41
CA GLU A 108 -0.11 -1.73 -11.46
C GLU A 108 -1.33 -1.92 -10.55
N ILE A 109 -1.91 -3.12 -10.55
CA ILE A 109 -3.02 -3.48 -9.66
C ILE A 109 -2.54 -3.47 -8.20
N ALA A 110 -1.38 -4.07 -7.92
CA ALA A 110 -0.77 -4.06 -6.59
C ALA A 110 -0.45 -2.64 -6.13
N PHE A 111 0.04 -1.77 -7.02
CA PHE A 111 0.32 -0.36 -6.74
C PHE A 111 -0.95 0.38 -6.33
N CYS A 112 -2.02 0.25 -7.11
CA CYS A 112 -3.30 0.86 -6.79
C CYS A 112 -3.84 0.41 -5.42
N ILE A 113 -3.81 -0.91 -5.17
CA ILE A 113 -4.28 -1.47 -3.90
C ILE A 113 -3.38 -1.01 -2.75
N ALA A 114 -2.07 -0.86 -2.93
CA ALA A 114 -1.18 -0.38 -1.88
C ALA A 114 -1.41 1.09 -1.51
N HIS A 115 -1.75 1.94 -2.49
CA HIS A 115 -1.76 3.40 -2.33
C HIS A 115 -3.17 4.03 -2.24
N LEU A 116 -4.23 3.32 -2.59
CA LEU A 116 -5.59 3.80 -2.36
C LEU A 116 -5.93 3.76 -0.86
N ALA A 117 -6.61 4.82 -0.40
CA ALA A 117 -7.07 4.89 0.98
C ALA A 117 -8.01 3.71 1.32
N PRO A 118 -7.89 3.08 2.50
CA PRO A 118 -8.81 2.02 2.93
C PRO A 118 -10.28 2.42 2.82
N GLN A 119 -10.59 3.69 3.07
CA GLN A 119 -11.96 4.22 2.98
C GLN A 119 -12.51 4.19 1.55
N THR A 120 -11.65 4.33 0.54
CA THR A 120 -12.03 4.18 -0.87
C THR A 120 -12.26 2.72 -1.20
N LEU A 121 -11.31 1.85 -0.82
CA LEU A 121 -11.37 0.41 -1.07
C LEU A 121 -12.54 -0.29 -0.37
N THR A 122 -13.03 0.27 0.75
CA THR A 122 -14.18 -0.26 1.50
C THR A 122 -15.49 0.46 1.17
N ASN A 123 -15.46 1.46 0.29
CA ASN A 123 -16.67 2.20 -0.06
C ASN A 123 -17.62 1.32 -0.87
N ALA A 124 -18.88 1.20 -0.42
CA ALA A 124 -19.89 0.41 -1.12
C ALA A 124 -20.27 0.92 -2.53
N GLN A 125 -19.86 2.14 -2.90
CA GLN A 125 -20.05 2.70 -4.24
C GLN A 125 -18.78 2.59 -5.12
N PHE A 126 -17.67 2.15 -4.55
CA PHE A 126 -16.47 1.87 -5.32
C PHE A 126 -16.68 0.59 -6.14
N TYR A 127 -16.25 0.61 -7.40
CA TYR A 127 -16.32 -0.53 -8.31
C TYR A 127 -14.93 -1.18 -8.40
N PRO A 128 -14.64 -2.28 -7.69
CA PRO A 128 -13.29 -2.81 -7.57
C PRO A 128 -12.64 -3.22 -8.90
N ASP A 129 -13.43 -3.72 -9.86
CA ASP A 129 -12.90 -4.18 -11.15
C ASP A 129 -12.26 -3.03 -11.95
N VAL A 130 -12.56 -1.76 -11.62
CA VAL A 130 -11.90 -0.60 -12.23
C VAL A 130 -10.38 -0.64 -12.07
N LEU A 131 -9.87 -1.30 -11.02
CA LEU A 131 -8.43 -1.44 -10.81
C LEU A 131 -7.77 -2.33 -11.87
N VAL A 132 -8.46 -3.41 -12.27
CA VAL A 132 -8.01 -4.29 -13.36
C VAL A 132 -8.23 -3.61 -14.70
N GLU A 133 -9.40 -3.03 -14.91
CA GLU A 133 -9.72 -2.33 -16.16
C GLU A 133 -8.72 -1.21 -16.43
N ASN A 134 -8.36 -0.41 -15.43
CA ASN A 134 -7.38 0.67 -15.57
C ASN A 134 -6.03 0.14 -16.05
N ALA A 135 -5.50 -0.91 -15.41
CA ALA A 135 -4.24 -1.52 -15.83
C ALA A 135 -4.32 -2.03 -17.28
N GLU A 136 -5.39 -2.74 -17.64
CA GLU A 136 -5.60 -3.19 -19.02
C GLU A 136 -5.71 -2.03 -20.03
N TYR A 137 -6.37 -0.92 -19.65
CA TYR A 137 -6.53 0.25 -20.52
C TYR A 137 -5.22 0.98 -20.77
N VAL A 138 -4.30 1.01 -19.81
CA VAL A 138 -2.95 1.58 -19.99
C VAL A 138 -2.23 0.85 -21.14
N TYR A 139 -2.21 -0.49 -21.13
CA TYR A 139 -1.61 -1.28 -22.23
C TYR A 139 -2.41 -1.24 -23.52
N ARG A 140 -3.74 -1.16 -23.47
CA ARG A 140 -4.54 -0.99 -24.69
C ARG A 140 -4.24 0.33 -25.38
N ASN A 141 -4.02 1.41 -24.62
CA ASN A 141 -3.64 2.70 -25.17
C ASN A 141 -2.24 2.66 -25.78
N ASP A 142 -1.30 1.94 -25.15
CA ASP A 142 0.05 1.73 -25.70
C ASP A 142 0.02 1.18 -27.14
N THR A 143 -0.91 0.27 -27.45
CA THR A 143 -1.04 -0.30 -28.81
C THR A 143 -1.42 0.71 -29.92
N VAL A 144 -1.92 1.90 -29.56
CA VAL A 144 -2.38 2.92 -30.51
C VAL A 144 -1.59 4.23 -30.44
N LEU A 145 -0.75 4.40 -29.42
CA LEU A 145 0.09 5.59 -29.27
C LEU A 145 1.47 5.34 -29.90
N GLU A 146 1.75 5.97 -31.04
CA GLU A 146 3.01 5.75 -31.77
C GLU A 146 4.23 6.47 -31.17
N TYR A 147 4.02 7.38 -30.22
CA TYR A 147 5.06 8.26 -29.67
C TYR A 147 5.62 7.80 -28.32
N VAL A 148 5.07 6.74 -27.72
CA VAL A 148 5.45 6.21 -26.42
C VAL A 148 5.26 4.70 -26.43
N THR A 149 6.07 3.97 -25.66
CA THR A 149 5.94 2.51 -25.51
C THR A 149 6.12 2.15 -24.05
N ILE A 150 5.20 1.35 -23.51
CA ILE A 150 5.36 0.73 -22.20
C ILE A 150 6.43 -0.36 -22.30
N ILE A 151 7.32 -0.37 -21.32
CA ILE A 151 8.38 -1.36 -21.18
C ILE A 151 8.31 -2.00 -19.80
N ASP A 152 8.41 -3.32 -19.79
CA ASP A 152 8.32 -4.12 -18.58
C ASP A 152 9.70 -4.64 -18.17
N SER A 153 10.02 -4.53 -16.89
CA SER A 153 11.23 -5.08 -16.28
C SER A 153 10.84 -6.18 -15.31
N GLY A 154 11.36 -7.39 -15.51
CA GLY A 154 11.04 -8.54 -14.65
C GLY A 154 9.65 -9.12 -14.93
N SER A 155 9.16 -9.96 -14.00
CA SER A 155 7.80 -10.51 -14.05
C SER A 155 7.35 -11.04 -12.70
N ALA A 156 6.05 -11.05 -12.46
CA ALA A 156 5.46 -11.59 -11.23
C ALA A 156 5.74 -13.10 -11.08
N ALA A 157 5.86 -13.83 -12.18
CA ALA A 157 6.21 -15.25 -12.17
C ALA A 157 7.61 -15.54 -11.59
N VAL A 158 8.56 -14.61 -11.75
CA VAL A 158 9.92 -14.72 -11.18
C VAL A 158 9.99 -14.07 -9.80
N GLY A 159 9.21 -13.02 -9.57
CA GLY A 159 9.28 -12.17 -8.38
C GLY A 159 10.46 -11.19 -8.42
N GLY A 160 10.69 -10.51 -7.30
CA GLY A 160 11.70 -9.45 -7.17
C GLY A 160 11.16 -8.06 -7.47
N ASP A 161 12.04 -7.14 -7.86
CA ASP A 161 11.70 -5.75 -8.22
C ASP A 161 11.26 -5.63 -9.69
N TYR A 162 10.16 -6.28 -10.05
CA TYR A 162 9.55 -6.07 -11.36
C TYR A 162 8.69 -4.81 -11.38
N TYR A 163 8.63 -4.14 -12.53
CA TYR A 163 7.88 -2.90 -12.72
C TYR A 163 7.75 -2.55 -14.21
N SER A 164 6.80 -1.66 -14.50
CA SER A 164 6.62 -1.04 -15.81
C SER A 164 7.04 0.43 -15.80
N THR A 165 7.46 0.92 -16.97
CA THR A 165 7.66 2.34 -17.23
C THR A 165 7.43 2.62 -18.71
N THR A 166 7.54 3.88 -19.14
CA THR A 166 7.46 4.22 -20.58
C THR A 166 8.81 4.64 -21.13
N TRP A 167 9.08 4.20 -22.36
CA TRP A 167 10.09 4.73 -23.26
C TRP A 167 9.45 5.65 -24.29
N TYR A 168 10.14 6.72 -24.68
CA TYR A 168 9.76 7.57 -25.81
C TYR A 168 10.99 8.20 -26.46
N CYS A 169 10.84 8.61 -27.71
CA CYS A 169 11.91 9.21 -28.51
C CYS A 169 11.56 10.65 -28.90
N VAL A 170 12.50 11.58 -28.72
CA VAL A 170 12.32 13.01 -29.06
C VAL A 170 13.38 13.43 -30.07
N CYS A 171 12.98 14.21 -31.07
CA CYS A 171 13.92 14.86 -31.98
C CYS A 171 14.38 16.19 -31.38
N GLU A 172 15.66 16.28 -31.02
CA GLU A 172 16.31 17.47 -30.48
C GLU A 172 17.49 17.85 -31.37
N ASP A 173 17.53 19.10 -31.82
CA ASP A 173 18.59 19.63 -32.70
C ASP A 173 18.86 18.80 -33.98
N GLY A 174 17.85 18.08 -34.47
CA GLY A 174 17.94 17.24 -35.68
C GLY A 174 18.49 15.83 -35.44
N ASP A 175 18.70 15.44 -34.17
CA ASP A 175 19.04 14.08 -33.76
C ASP A 175 17.94 13.50 -32.85
N THR A 176 17.88 12.18 -32.73
CA THR A 176 16.90 11.48 -31.90
C THR A 176 17.51 11.08 -30.57
N ALA A 177 16.85 11.45 -29.46
CA ALA A 177 17.22 11.08 -28.11
C ALA A 177 16.14 10.20 -27.47
N ASP A 178 16.59 9.11 -26.83
CA ASP A 178 15.74 8.17 -26.12
C ASP A 178 15.59 8.58 -24.66
N TYR A 179 14.36 8.53 -24.17
CA TYR A 179 14.01 8.85 -22.80
C TYR A 179 13.23 7.71 -22.16
N TYR A 180 13.48 7.50 -20.87
CA TYR A 180 12.75 6.56 -20.03
C TYR A 180 12.21 7.31 -18.83
N LEU A 181 10.93 7.13 -18.51
CA LEU A 181 10.39 7.72 -17.29
C LEU A 181 10.98 7.00 -16.07
N PRO A 182 11.31 7.75 -14.98
CA PRO A 182 11.53 7.13 -13.69
C PRO A 182 10.30 6.33 -13.27
N ARG A 183 10.50 5.13 -12.72
CA ARG A 183 9.42 4.24 -12.26
C ARG A 183 8.35 4.99 -11.46
N ASP A 184 8.76 5.76 -10.46
CA ASP A 184 7.80 6.44 -9.58
C ASP A 184 6.93 7.45 -10.37
N ILE A 185 7.45 8.08 -11.43
CA ILE A 185 6.64 8.98 -12.27
C ILE A 185 5.60 8.20 -13.06
N TYR A 186 5.93 7.00 -13.55
CA TYR A 186 4.97 6.13 -14.23
C TYR A 186 3.78 5.80 -13.33
N TYR A 187 4.03 5.26 -12.13
CA TYR A 187 2.93 4.82 -11.26
C TYR A 187 2.12 5.96 -10.63
N TRP A 188 2.71 7.13 -10.38
CA TRP A 188 1.96 8.21 -9.74
C TRP A 188 1.17 9.10 -10.71
N PHE A 189 1.48 9.05 -12.01
CA PHE A 189 0.88 9.96 -13.00
C PHE A 189 0.23 9.26 -14.21
N ILE A 190 0.52 7.98 -14.43
CA ILE A 190 -0.04 7.21 -15.55
C ILE A 190 -0.98 6.12 -15.03
N VAL A 191 -0.53 5.34 -14.04
CA VAL A 191 -1.34 4.34 -13.32
C VAL A 191 -2.29 5.02 -12.33
#